data_AF-A0A7W0MDB5-F1
#
_entry.id   AF-A0A7W0MDB5-F1
#
_cell.length_a   1.000
_cell.length_b   1.000
_cell.length_c   1.000
_cell.angle_alpha   90.00
_cell.angle_beta   90.00
_cell.angle_gamma   90.00
#
_symmetry.space_group_name_H-M   'P 1'
#
loop_
_entity.id
_entity.type
_entity.pdbx_description
1 polymer ?
#
loop_
_entity_poly.entity_id
_entity_poly.type
_entity_poly.pdbx_seq_one_letter_code
_entity_poly.pdbx_strand_id
1 'polypeptide(L)'
;MNDTTVPSELAPLEIRDAAYSKLLELSPAWKSERELITGERGLLSRGFKAEDVSRFGAFPARAVERDALAQVINEALTDDLPTYAAQRRGAAVRGIPGFWEGRAGSPRLGRAIDYKRPALVIPYRARLGIIQACQLRISGARGKSIYTWLSTSEDRFDKEPRGTSSGCPIHFAVHEGSFMPDLPFIITEGALKAEAFVAQRPACHAIATAGVSVVHDALIEAACGEDAVIAFDSGHRTNAQVCRQLGKLIAEREQDKLVHGAKNSTSIVVWEGEKGIDNAVLANVHLRVIEISKWFQTLTGKSAEAVTDVWRQYGFVPVAEEDAAGDFS
;
A
#
# COMPACT_ATOMS: atom_id res chain seq x y z
N MET A 1 -9.90 32.33 -23.04
CA MET A 1 -8.57 32.20 -22.43
C MET A 1 -8.38 30.74 -22.08
N ASN A 2 -7.46 30.06 -22.77
CA ASN A 2 -7.12 28.68 -22.47
C ASN A 2 -6.29 28.67 -21.19
N ASP A 3 -6.94 28.40 -20.06
CA ASP A 3 -6.27 28.20 -18.77
C ASP A 3 -5.60 26.83 -18.80
N THR A 4 -4.41 26.76 -19.39
CA THR A 4 -3.53 25.59 -19.31
C THR A 4 -3.00 25.52 -17.88
N THR A 5 -3.80 24.94 -16.99
CA THR A 5 -3.42 24.62 -15.62
C THR A 5 -2.20 23.69 -15.65
N VAL A 6 -1.04 24.25 -15.31
CA VAL A 6 0.20 23.49 -15.10
C VAL A 6 -0.06 22.49 -13.96
N PRO A 7 0.20 21.19 -14.16
CA PRO A 7 0.08 20.20 -13.09
C PRO A 7 0.87 20.66 -11.86
N SER A 8 0.27 20.57 -10.66
CA SER A 8 1.04 20.91 -9.45
C SER A 8 2.15 19.90 -9.23
N GLU A 9 3.36 20.42 -9.05
CA GLU A 9 4.53 19.66 -8.63
C GLU A 9 4.21 18.86 -7.35
N LEU A 10 4.65 17.60 -7.33
CA LEU A 10 4.47 16.73 -6.18
C LEU A 10 5.20 17.29 -4.96
N ALA A 11 4.49 17.38 -3.84
CA ALA A 11 5.08 17.87 -2.60
C ALA A 11 6.18 16.91 -2.08
N PRO A 12 7.26 17.43 -1.46
CA PRO A 12 8.27 16.62 -0.78
C PRO A 12 7.68 15.65 0.24
N LEU A 13 8.40 14.58 0.57
CA LEU A 13 7.90 13.52 1.46
C LEU A 13 7.52 14.05 2.85
N GLU A 14 8.32 14.97 3.38
CA GLU A 14 8.15 15.57 4.71
C GLU A 14 6.88 16.41 4.79
N ILE A 15 6.56 17.11 3.70
CA ILE A 15 5.32 17.90 3.59
C ILE A 15 4.11 16.97 3.50
N ARG A 16 4.21 15.90 2.71
CA ARG A 16 3.16 14.90 2.60
C ARG A 16 2.90 14.24 3.95
N ASP A 17 3.97 13.87 4.66
CA ASP A 17 3.90 13.28 5.99
C ASP A 17 3.23 14.24 6.98
N ALA A 18 3.65 15.50 7.05
CA ALA A 18 3.04 16.49 7.93
C ALA A 18 1.52 16.61 7.68
N ALA A 19 1.10 16.71 6.42
CA ALA A 19 -0.30 16.84 6.06
C ALA A 19 -1.13 15.58 6.40
N TYR A 20 -0.62 14.40 6.08
CA TYR A 20 -1.33 13.15 6.35
C TYR A 20 -1.33 12.80 7.83
N SER A 21 -0.24 13.02 8.55
CA SER A 21 -0.17 12.88 10.00
C SER A 21 -1.20 13.78 10.67
N LYS A 22 -1.32 15.04 10.22
CA LYS A 22 -2.36 15.96 10.72
C LYS A 22 -3.77 15.49 10.36
N LEU A 23 -3.97 14.91 9.17
CA LEU A 23 -5.25 14.29 8.80
C LEU A 23 -5.63 13.13 9.75
N LEU A 24 -4.68 12.26 10.09
CA LEU A 24 -4.93 11.14 11.01
C LEU A 24 -5.20 11.63 12.44
N GLU A 25 -4.49 12.67 12.90
CA GLU A 25 -4.71 13.31 14.20
C GLU A 25 -6.09 13.97 14.30
N LEU A 26 -6.47 14.74 13.29
CA LEU A 26 -7.74 15.48 13.28
C LEU A 26 -8.94 14.59 12.97
N SER A 27 -8.73 13.49 12.25
CA SER A 27 -9.79 12.56 11.87
C SER A 27 -9.35 11.10 12.07
N PRO A 28 -9.17 10.67 13.32
CA PRO A 28 -8.75 9.31 13.63
C PRO A 28 -9.89 8.31 13.40
N ALA A 29 -9.54 7.04 13.14
CA ALA A 29 -10.52 5.99 12.80
C ALA A 29 -11.64 5.81 13.84
N TRP A 30 -11.36 6.09 15.12
CA TRP A 30 -12.35 5.96 16.21
C TRP A 30 -13.50 6.96 16.14
N LYS A 31 -13.40 8.03 15.34
CA LYS A 31 -14.55 8.91 15.06
C LYS A 31 -15.68 8.22 14.28
N SER A 32 -15.42 7.05 13.69
CA SER A 32 -16.42 6.24 12.99
C SER A 32 -16.29 4.77 13.41
N GLU A 33 -16.30 4.53 14.73
CA GLU A 33 -16.00 3.24 15.34
C GLU A 33 -16.83 2.09 14.78
N ARG A 34 -18.14 2.27 14.65
CA ARG A 34 -19.05 1.22 14.16
C ARG A 34 -18.73 0.80 12.73
N GLU A 35 -18.41 1.75 11.86
CA GLU A 35 -18.14 1.49 10.45
C GLU A 35 -16.72 0.98 10.20
N LEU A 36 -15.74 1.47 10.95
CA LEU A 36 -14.32 1.32 10.63
C LEU A 36 -13.59 0.37 11.57
N ILE A 37 -14.02 0.25 12.84
CA ILE A 37 -13.31 -0.51 13.88
C ILE A 37 -14.04 -1.80 14.20
N THR A 38 -15.27 -1.70 14.72
CA THR A 38 -16.02 -2.83 15.29
C THR A 38 -16.95 -3.52 14.28
N GLY A 39 -17.20 -2.88 13.14
CA GLY A 39 -18.08 -3.42 12.09
C GLY A 39 -17.53 -4.66 11.39
N GLU A 40 -18.38 -5.29 10.57
CA GLU A 40 -17.99 -6.42 9.73
C GLU A 40 -16.84 -6.00 8.78
N ARG A 41 -15.68 -6.65 8.91
CA ARG A 41 -14.43 -6.29 8.22
C ARG A 41 -13.80 -4.97 8.67
N GLY A 42 -14.15 -4.46 9.84
CA GLY A 42 -13.45 -3.37 10.53
C GLY A 42 -12.07 -3.79 11.03
N LEU A 43 -11.33 -2.87 11.63
CA LEU A 43 -9.96 -3.11 12.10
C LEU A 43 -9.89 -4.27 13.12
N LEU A 44 -10.81 -4.36 14.09
CA LEU A 44 -10.73 -5.43 15.09
C LEU A 44 -10.95 -6.83 14.49
N SER A 45 -11.86 -6.94 13.51
CA SER A 45 -12.08 -8.21 12.80
C SER A 45 -10.91 -8.66 11.93
N ARG A 46 -9.88 -7.81 11.78
CA ARG A 46 -8.63 -8.10 11.07
C ARG A 46 -7.46 -8.41 12.01
N GLY A 47 -7.72 -8.49 13.32
CA GLY A 47 -6.70 -8.80 14.32
C GLY A 47 -5.93 -7.58 14.85
N PHE A 48 -6.29 -6.36 14.47
CA PHE A 48 -5.69 -5.16 15.07
C PHE A 48 -6.12 -5.01 16.53
N LYS A 49 -5.18 -4.62 17.39
CA LYS A 49 -5.45 -4.24 18.78
C LYS A 49 -5.89 -2.78 18.87
N ALA A 50 -6.40 -2.38 20.03
CA ALA A 50 -6.83 -1.00 20.26
C ALA A 50 -5.70 0.03 20.03
N GLU A 51 -4.46 -0.32 20.40
CA GLU A 51 -3.27 0.51 20.16
C GLU A 51 -2.98 0.70 18.66
N ASP A 52 -3.19 -0.32 17.83
CA ASP A 52 -2.94 -0.27 16.39
C ASP A 52 -3.95 0.63 15.65
N VAL A 53 -5.17 0.77 16.17
CA VAL A 53 -6.24 1.56 15.55
C VAL A 53 -5.84 3.02 15.35
N SER A 54 -5.00 3.55 16.25
CA SER A 54 -4.47 4.93 16.17
C SER A 54 -3.67 5.21 14.90
N ARG A 55 -3.17 4.17 14.22
CA ARG A 55 -2.39 4.26 12.98
C ARG A 55 -3.24 4.56 11.75
N PHE A 56 -4.57 4.63 11.88
CA PHE A 56 -5.54 4.79 10.80
C PHE A 56 -6.48 5.98 11.03
N GLY A 57 -7.03 6.49 9.93
CA GLY A 57 -7.94 7.64 9.96
C GLY A 57 -9.37 7.28 9.55
N ALA A 58 -10.30 8.16 9.89
CA ALA A 58 -11.64 8.20 9.32
C ALA A 58 -11.68 9.27 8.24
N PHE A 59 -12.15 8.93 7.05
CA PHE A 59 -12.41 9.86 5.98
C PHE A 59 -13.88 10.29 6.02
N PRO A 60 -14.19 11.56 6.33
CA PRO A 60 -15.57 12.00 6.46
C PRO A 60 -16.39 11.81 5.17
N ALA A 61 -17.64 11.41 5.35
CA ALA A 61 -18.53 11.13 4.23
C ALA A 61 -18.93 12.41 3.47
N ARG A 62 -19.11 13.53 4.18
CA ARG A 62 -19.61 14.78 3.59
C ARG A 62 -18.47 15.67 3.10
N ALA A 63 -18.61 16.23 1.91
CA ALA A 63 -17.62 17.14 1.31
C ALA A 63 -17.32 18.33 2.22
N VAL A 64 -18.35 18.93 2.83
CA VAL A 64 -18.19 20.05 3.77
C VAL A 64 -17.30 19.73 4.97
N GLU A 65 -17.36 18.50 5.50
CA GLU A 65 -16.50 18.08 6.62
C GLU A 65 -15.05 17.91 6.17
N ARG A 66 -14.85 17.40 4.94
CA ARG A 66 -13.52 17.25 4.36
C ARG A 66 -12.89 18.59 4.01
N ASP A 67 -13.68 19.55 3.53
CA ASP A 67 -13.22 20.90 3.24
C ASP A 67 -12.78 21.62 4.52
N ALA A 68 -13.52 21.45 5.61
CA ALA A 68 -13.14 21.94 6.93
C ALA A 68 -11.80 21.32 7.39
N LEU A 69 -11.62 20.00 7.21
CA LEU A 69 -10.33 19.36 7.50
C LEU A 69 -9.20 19.91 6.61
N ALA A 70 -9.45 20.07 5.31
CA ALA A 70 -8.46 20.60 4.38
C ALA A 70 -8.02 22.02 4.75
N GLN A 71 -8.95 22.84 5.23
CA GLN A 71 -8.66 24.18 5.71
C GLN A 71 -7.75 24.16 6.94
N VAL A 72 -8.10 23.37 7.97
CA VAL A 72 -7.28 23.28 9.20
C VAL A 72 -5.89 22.72 8.90
N ILE A 73 -5.78 21.71 8.03
CA ILE A 73 -4.49 21.15 7.61
C ILE A 73 -3.67 22.19 6.84
N ASN A 74 -4.31 22.96 5.96
CA ASN A 74 -3.63 24.02 5.22
C ASN A 74 -3.09 25.12 6.13
N GLU A 75 -3.87 25.54 7.13
CA GLU A 75 -3.46 26.50 8.15
C GLU A 75 -2.26 25.96 8.93
N ALA A 76 -2.33 24.72 9.42
CA ALA A 76 -1.22 24.08 10.13
C ALA A 76 0.06 24.01 9.28
N LEU A 77 -0.02 23.62 8.00
CA LEU A 77 1.15 23.63 7.11
C LEU A 77 1.71 25.04 6.86
N THR A 78 0.83 26.06 6.86
CA THR A 78 1.26 27.45 6.68
C THR A 78 2.03 27.95 7.89
N ASP A 79 1.56 27.60 9.09
CA ASP A 79 2.15 28.01 10.35
C ASP A 79 3.42 27.22 10.69
N ASP A 80 3.40 25.90 10.52
CA ASP A 80 4.49 25.01 10.90
C ASP A 80 5.61 24.97 9.84
N LEU A 81 5.29 25.23 8.57
CA LEU A 81 6.21 25.12 7.43
C LEU A 81 6.17 26.36 6.53
N PRO A 82 6.43 27.58 7.07
CA PRO A 82 6.21 28.84 6.37
C PRO A 82 7.08 28.99 5.12
N THR A 83 8.31 28.45 5.12
CA THR A 83 9.20 28.45 3.95
C THR A 83 8.59 27.69 2.79
N TYR A 84 7.98 26.53 3.07
CA TYR A 84 7.30 25.74 2.05
C TYR A 84 6.04 26.44 1.55
N ALA A 85 5.22 26.97 2.48
CA ALA A 85 3.99 27.67 2.13
C ALA A 85 4.26 28.92 1.27
N ALA A 86 5.29 29.71 1.59
CA ALA A 86 5.67 30.90 0.83
C ALA A 86 6.11 30.61 -0.62
N GLN A 87 6.61 29.39 -0.90
CA GLN A 87 6.99 28.97 -2.24
C GLN A 87 5.79 28.53 -3.10
N ARG A 88 4.62 28.32 -2.49
CA ARG A 88 3.43 27.88 -3.21
C ARG A 88 2.62 29.07 -3.72
N ARG A 89 2.20 28.97 -4.99
CA ARG A 89 1.14 29.81 -5.54
C ARG A 89 -0.20 29.20 -5.13
N GLY A 90 -0.80 29.73 -4.07
CA GLY A 90 -2.09 29.27 -3.55
C GLY A 90 -1.98 28.55 -2.20
N ALA A 91 -2.90 27.63 -1.95
CA ALA A 91 -2.95 26.84 -0.72
C ALA A 91 -1.67 26.00 -0.53
N ALA A 92 -1.15 25.93 0.70
CA ALA A 92 0.01 25.12 1.07
C ALA A 92 -0.20 23.62 0.79
N VAL A 93 -1.45 23.14 0.87
CA VAL A 93 -1.79 21.73 0.54
C VAL A 93 -1.65 21.38 -0.94
N ARG A 94 -1.44 22.37 -1.83
CA ARG A 94 -1.28 22.13 -3.26
C ARG A 94 -0.02 21.28 -3.53
N GLY A 95 -0.16 20.26 -4.36
CA GLY A 95 0.90 19.29 -4.65
C GLY A 95 0.87 18.03 -3.77
N ILE A 96 0.06 18.02 -2.71
CA ILE A 96 -0.11 16.86 -1.82
C ILE A 96 -1.20 15.94 -2.41
N PRO A 97 -0.93 14.64 -2.67
CA PRO A 97 -1.90 13.79 -3.33
C PRO A 97 -3.24 13.67 -2.59
N GLY A 98 -4.33 13.95 -3.31
CA GLY A 98 -5.68 13.97 -2.75
C GLY A 98 -6.11 15.27 -2.09
N PHE A 99 -5.22 16.26 -2.03
CA PHE A 99 -5.60 17.65 -1.81
C PHE A 99 -5.61 18.40 -3.14
N TRP A 100 -6.46 19.42 -3.22
CA TRP A 100 -6.53 20.31 -4.36
C TRP A 100 -7.05 21.68 -3.94
N GLU A 101 -6.91 22.65 -4.83
CA GLU A 101 -7.38 24.01 -4.63
C GLU A 101 -8.67 24.22 -5.42
N GLY A 102 -9.75 24.51 -4.70
CA GLY A 102 -11.04 24.85 -5.26
C GLY A 102 -11.12 26.29 -5.76
N ARG A 103 -12.33 26.68 -6.18
CA ARG A 103 -12.58 28.07 -6.59
C ARG A 103 -12.23 29.03 -5.43
N ALA A 104 -11.72 30.20 -5.79
CA ALA A 104 -11.25 31.23 -4.87
C ALA A 104 -10.09 30.81 -3.95
N GLY A 105 -9.30 29.80 -4.31
CA GLY A 105 -8.13 29.39 -3.51
C GLY A 105 -8.44 28.51 -2.30
N SER A 106 -9.68 28.02 -2.16
CA SER A 106 -10.09 27.23 -1.00
C SER A 106 -9.45 25.83 -1.02
N PRO A 107 -8.76 25.38 0.04
CA PRO A 107 -8.22 24.02 0.11
C PRO A 107 -9.34 22.99 0.17
N ARG A 108 -9.17 21.86 -0.51
CA ARG A 108 -10.15 20.76 -0.63
C ARG A 108 -9.47 19.41 -0.43
N LEU A 109 -10.23 18.42 0.04
CA LEU A 109 -9.74 17.07 0.34
C LEU A 109 -10.62 15.98 -0.28
N GLY A 110 -10.00 15.13 -1.09
CA GLY A 110 -10.64 14.09 -1.88
C GLY A 110 -11.67 14.64 -2.86
N ARG A 111 -12.65 13.83 -3.24
CA ARG A 111 -13.66 14.23 -4.23
C ARG A 111 -14.63 15.29 -3.69
N ALA A 112 -15.20 16.09 -4.58
CA ALA A 112 -16.24 17.08 -4.23
C ALA A 112 -17.63 16.48 -3.95
N ILE A 113 -17.79 15.16 -4.10
CA ILE A 113 -19.07 14.45 -3.89
C ILE A 113 -19.13 13.79 -2.51
N ASP A 114 -20.34 13.67 -1.97
CA ASP A 114 -20.56 12.93 -0.72
C ASP A 114 -20.44 11.42 -0.95
N TYR A 115 -19.83 10.74 0.02
CA TYR A 115 -19.85 9.30 0.13
C TYR A 115 -21.07 8.87 0.93
N LYS A 116 -21.55 7.64 0.69
CA LYS A 116 -22.68 7.08 1.47
C LYS A 116 -22.33 6.84 2.94
N ARG A 117 -21.05 6.60 3.23
CA ARG A 117 -20.51 6.26 4.55
C ARG A 117 -19.07 6.78 4.67
N PRO A 118 -18.57 6.98 5.90
CA PRO A 118 -17.15 7.22 6.12
C PRO A 118 -16.29 6.09 5.54
N ALA A 119 -15.08 6.42 5.10
CA ALA A 119 -14.11 5.45 4.62
C ALA A 119 -12.92 5.35 5.59
N LEU A 120 -12.24 4.21 5.63
CA LEU A 120 -10.99 4.08 6.38
C LEU A 120 -9.86 4.72 5.58
N VAL A 121 -9.10 5.62 6.20
CA VAL A 121 -7.85 6.16 5.67
C VAL A 121 -6.71 5.22 6.06
N ILE A 122 -6.06 4.64 5.06
CA ILE A 122 -4.93 3.72 5.19
C ILE A 122 -3.67 4.44 4.71
N PRO A 123 -2.79 4.87 5.61
CA PRO A 123 -1.54 5.52 5.22
C PRO A 123 -0.57 4.54 4.56
N TYR A 124 0.07 4.98 3.47
CA TYR A 124 1.21 4.33 2.85
C TYR A 124 2.48 4.97 3.38
N ARG A 125 3.34 4.18 4.04
CA ARG A 125 4.54 4.65 4.72
C ARG A 125 5.79 4.28 3.91
N ALA A 126 6.76 5.16 3.86
CA ALA A 126 8.09 4.85 3.35
C ALA A 126 8.90 4.06 4.40
N ARG A 127 10.11 3.61 4.05
CA ARG A 127 10.98 2.81 4.94
C ARG A 127 11.23 3.47 6.31
N LEU A 128 11.29 4.80 6.37
CA LEU A 128 11.46 5.57 7.61
C LEU A 128 10.17 5.82 8.39
N GLY A 129 9.05 5.19 8.02
CA GLY A 129 7.75 5.36 8.68
C GLY A 129 6.96 6.61 8.25
N ILE A 130 7.57 7.52 7.48
CA ILE A 130 6.91 8.74 6.99
C ILE A 130 5.80 8.43 5.97
N ILE A 131 4.65 9.11 6.09
CA ILE A 131 3.47 8.88 5.26
C ILE A 131 3.65 9.59 3.91
N GLN A 132 3.64 8.81 2.83
CA GLN A 132 3.87 9.32 1.47
C GLN A 132 2.61 9.38 0.60
N ALA A 133 1.55 8.65 0.99
CA ALA A 133 0.25 8.65 0.34
C ALA A 133 -0.80 8.05 1.28
N CYS A 134 -2.08 8.16 0.90
CA CYS A 134 -3.19 7.50 1.59
C CYS A 134 -4.08 6.76 0.59
N GLN A 135 -4.52 5.57 0.98
CA GLN A 135 -5.56 4.83 0.29
C GLN A 135 -6.83 4.85 1.14
N LEU A 136 -7.98 4.98 0.50
CA LEU A 136 -9.28 4.91 1.13
C LEU A 136 -9.87 3.51 0.95
N ARG A 137 -10.43 2.96 2.03
CA ARG A 137 -11.28 1.77 1.97
C ARG A 137 -12.73 2.14 2.26
N ILE A 138 -13.59 2.02 1.25
CA ILE A 138 -14.99 2.46 1.31
C ILE A 138 -15.84 1.44 2.05
N SER A 139 -16.39 1.83 3.20
CA SER A 139 -17.25 0.97 4.02
C SER A 139 -18.55 0.61 3.31
N GLY A 140 -18.90 -0.67 3.31
CA GLY A 140 -20.12 -1.20 2.67
C GLY A 140 -20.02 -1.39 1.15
N ALA A 141 -18.89 -1.05 0.51
CA ALA A 141 -18.65 -1.41 -0.89
C ALA A 141 -18.39 -2.93 -1.04
N ARG A 142 -18.83 -3.51 -2.16
CA ARG A 142 -18.55 -4.91 -2.54
C ARG A 142 -17.90 -4.94 -3.92
N GLY A 143 -16.96 -5.85 -4.15
CA GLY A 143 -16.31 -6.04 -5.45
C GLY A 143 -15.06 -5.17 -5.68
N LYS A 144 -14.80 -4.79 -6.93
CA LYS A 144 -13.51 -4.21 -7.39
C LYS A 144 -13.24 -2.77 -6.91
N SER A 145 -14.20 -2.05 -6.32
CA SER A 145 -14.05 -0.64 -5.92
C SER A 145 -13.94 -0.40 -4.40
N ILE A 146 -13.56 -1.42 -3.63
CA ILE A 146 -13.45 -1.31 -2.17
C ILE A 146 -12.30 -0.39 -1.76
N TYR A 147 -11.22 -0.34 -2.55
CA TYR A 147 -10.07 0.53 -2.30
C TYR A 147 -9.90 1.54 -3.44
N THR A 148 -9.56 2.78 -3.10
CA THR A 148 -9.24 3.85 -4.05
C THR A 148 -8.15 4.74 -3.46
N TRP A 149 -7.25 5.29 -4.28
CA TRP A 149 -6.28 6.25 -3.76
C TRP A 149 -7.01 7.52 -3.32
N LEU A 150 -6.56 8.16 -2.25
CA LEU A 150 -7.10 9.46 -1.84
C LEU A 150 -6.95 10.51 -2.96
N SER A 151 -5.92 10.36 -3.79
CA SER A 151 -5.66 11.17 -4.99
C SER A 151 -6.47 10.79 -6.23
N THR A 152 -7.37 9.80 -6.16
CA THR A 152 -8.22 9.44 -7.31
C THR A 152 -9.28 10.52 -7.54
N SER A 153 -9.07 11.37 -8.54
CA SER A 153 -10.10 12.24 -9.12
C SER A 153 -11.07 11.43 -10.00
N GLU A 154 -12.29 11.93 -10.21
CA GLU A 154 -13.14 11.41 -11.28
C GLU A 154 -12.75 11.99 -12.64
N ASP A 155 -13.00 11.25 -13.72
CA ASP A 155 -12.70 11.60 -15.12
C ASP A 155 -13.47 12.84 -15.65
N ARG A 156 -14.22 13.54 -14.80
CA ARG A 156 -14.90 14.79 -15.14
C ARG A 156 -13.97 15.97 -14.93
N PHE A 157 -13.03 16.09 -15.86
CA PHE A 157 -12.05 17.17 -16.00
C PHE A 157 -12.64 18.59 -15.97
N ASP A 158 -13.96 18.74 -16.09
CA ASP A 158 -14.68 20.01 -16.04
C ASP A 158 -14.99 20.48 -14.61
N LYS A 159 -14.91 19.62 -13.58
CA LYS A 159 -15.37 19.95 -12.21
C LYS A 159 -14.30 19.92 -11.13
N GLU A 160 -13.23 19.15 -11.29
CA GLU A 160 -12.13 19.05 -10.31
C GLU A 160 -10.81 19.42 -11.00
N PRO A 161 -10.12 20.50 -10.60
CA PRO A 161 -8.81 20.82 -11.15
C PRO A 161 -7.83 19.68 -10.86
N ARG A 162 -6.87 19.48 -11.78
CA ARG A 162 -5.89 18.38 -11.77
C ARG A 162 -5.14 18.33 -10.44
N GLY A 163 -5.59 17.47 -9.52
CA GLY A 163 -4.86 17.14 -8.30
C GLY A 163 -3.56 16.41 -8.63
N THR A 164 -2.69 16.24 -7.63
CA THR A 164 -1.44 15.50 -7.80
C THR A 164 -1.66 14.01 -7.55
N SER A 165 -1.15 13.15 -8.43
CA SER A 165 -1.16 11.69 -8.23
C SER A 165 -0.11 11.27 -7.20
N SER A 166 -0.43 10.29 -6.36
CA SER A 166 0.56 9.62 -5.51
C SER A 166 1.43 8.62 -6.26
N GLY A 167 1.13 8.32 -7.53
CA GLY A 167 1.68 7.15 -8.21
C GLY A 167 1.21 5.87 -7.52
N CYS A 168 2.10 4.88 -7.40
CA CYS A 168 1.85 3.62 -6.71
C CYS A 168 3.00 3.34 -5.73
N PRO A 169 3.05 4.06 -4.59
CA PRO A 169 4.16 3.93 -3.65
C PRO A 169 4.16 2.56 -2.96
N ILE A 170 5.35 2.08 -2.60
CA ILE A 170 5.52 0.90 -1.75
C ILE A 170 5.26 1.28 -0.29
N HIS A 171 4.38 0.55 0.38
CA HIS A 171 4.15 0.70 1.81
C HIS A 171 5.10 -0.20 2.60
N PHE A 172 5.76 0.34 3.62
CA PHE A 172 6.51 -0.41 4.62
C PHE A 172 5.69 -0.53 5.90
N ALA A 173 5.33 -1.77 6.26
CA ALA A 173 4.72 -2.13 7.53
C ALA A 173 5.81 -2.66 8.46
N VAL A 174 6.00 -1.96 9.58
CA VAL A 174 6.92 -2.35 10.65
C VAL A 174 6.20 -2.25 11.99
N HIS A 175 6.57 -3.13 12.92
CA HIS A 175 6.12 -3.06 14.30
C HIS A 175 6.87 -1.90 15.00
N GLU A 176 6.17 -1.12 15.83
CA GLU A 176 6.72 0.03 16.57
C GLU A 176 7.42 1.14 15.74
N GLY A 177 7.35 1.10 14.41
CA GLY A 177 7.87 2.17 13.56
C GLY A 177 9.38 2.11 13.27
N SER A 178 10.11 1.15 13.84
CA SER A 178 11.55 0.97 13.59
C SER A 178 11.84 -0.24 12.71
N PHE A 179 12.61 -0.04 11.65
CA PHE A 179 13.11 -1.11 10.80
C PHE A 179 14.33 -1.77 11.47
N MET A 180 14.19 -3.03 11.89
CA MET A 180 15.25 -3.81 12.54
C MET A 180 16.02 -4.66 11.52
N PRO A 181 17.35 -4.48 11.36
CA PRO A 181 18.12 -5.41 10.54
C PRO A 181 17.95 -6.84 11.05
N ASP A 182 17.98 -7.81 10.14
CA ASP A 182 17.87 -9.27 10.40
C ASP A 182 16.45 -9.83 10.64
N LEU A 183 15.40 -9.00 10.63
CA LEU A 183 14.03 -9.53 10.60
C LEU A 183 13.63 -9.99 9.19
N PRO A 184 12.84 -11.08 9.07
CA PRO A 184 12.36 -11.55 7.79
C PRO A 184 11.61 -10.47 7.00
N PHE A 185 11.89 -10.39 5.70
CA PHE A 185 11.36 -9.36 4.82
C PHE A 185 10.25 -9.91 3.91
N ILE A 186 9.00 -9.65 4.29
CA ILE A 186 7.82 -10.18 3.59
C ILE A 186 7.37 -9.24 2.48
N ILE A 187 7.09 -9.77 1.29
CA ILE A 187 6.49 -9.02 0.18
C ILE A 187 5.02 -9.46 0.03
N THR A 188 4.07 -8.54 0.18
CA THR A 188 2.63 -8.85 0.07
C THR A 188 1.83 -7.79 -0.71
N GLU A 189 0.50 -7.97 -0.77
CA GLU A 189 -0.43 -7.07 -1.46
C GLU A 189 -1.30 -6.28 -0.48
N GLY A 190 -1.29 -4.95 -0.62
CA GLY A 190 -2.15 -4.01 0.08
C GLY A 190 -1.62 -3.63 1.46
N ALA A 191 -1.48 -2.31 1.70
CA ALA A 191 -0.96 -1.79 2.97
C ALA A 191 -1.74 -2.29 4.20
N LEU A 192 -3.07 -2.31 4.15
CA LEU A 192 -3.88 -2.79 5.28
C LEU A 192 -3.62 -4.26 5.63
N LYS A 193 -3.28 -5.09 4.64
CA LYS A 193 -2.93 -6.50 4.84
C LYS A 193 -1.55 -6.64 5.47
N ALA A 194 -0.57 -5.90 4.96
CA ALA A 194 0.78 -5.86 5.55
C ALA A 194 0.73 -5.40 7.01
N GLU A 195 -0.01 -4.32 7.31
CA GLU A 195 -0.21 -3.82 8.67
C GLU A 195 -0.88 -4.87 9.57
N ALA A 196 -1.93 -5.55 9.08
CA ALA A 196 -2.62 -6.60 9.84
C ALA A 196 -1.73 -7.83 10.09
N PHE A 197 -0.89 -8.18 9.12
CA PHE A 197 0.07 -9.26 9.25
C PHE A 197 1.13 -8.94 10.30
N VAL A 198 1.77 -7.77 10.21
CA VAL A 198 2.82 -7.33 11.15
C VAL A 198 2.27 -7.12 12.56
N ALA A 199 1.04 -6.64 12.71
CA ALA A 199 0.37 -6.53 14.02
C ALA A 199 0.24 -7.89 14.73
N GLN A 200 0.08 -8.97 13.97
CA GLN A 200 -0.05 -10.34 14.49
C GLN A 200 1.30 -11.09 14.53
N ARG A 201 2.26 -10.68 13.71
CA ARG A 201 3.61 -11.24 13.59
C ARG A 201 4.65 -10.11 13.72
N PRO A 202 4.87 -9.57 14.94
CA PRO A 202 5.74 -8.41 15.12
C PRO A 202 7.22 -8.68 14.80
N ALA A 203 7.63 -9.95 14.78
CA ALA A 203 8.99 -10.38 14.44
C ALA A 203 9.22 -10.49 12.92
N CYS A 204 8.69 -9.54 12.14
CA CYS A 204 8.95 -9.43 10.70
C CYS A 204 8.75 -8.01 10.21
N HIS A 205 9.23 -7.75 9.00
CA HIS A 205 8.87 -6.59 8.20
C HIS A 205 8.00 -7.02 7.04
N ALA A 206 7.08 -6.17 6.62
CA ALA A 206 6.35 -6.39 5.38
C ALA A 206 6.39 -5.16 4.49
N ILE A 207 6.61 -5.36 3.19
CA ILE A 207 6.33 -4.36 2.18
C ILE A 207 5.10 -4.75 1.37
N ALA A 208 4.34 -3.74 0.95
CA ALA A 208 3.16 -3.94 0.15
C ALA A 208 3.06 -2.97 -1.02
N THR A 209 2.67 -3.54 -2.17
CA THR A 209 2.17 -2.80 -3.32
C THR A 209 0.63 -2.77 -3.30
N ALA A 210 0.00 -1.83 -4.00
CA ALA A 210 -1.45 -1.80 -4.15
C ALA A 210 -2.01 -2.96 -5.02
N GLY A 211 -1.15 -3.71 -5.72
CA GLY A 211 -1.51 -4.95 -6.41
C GLY A 211 -0.34 -5.61 -7.13
N VAL A 212 -0.45 -6.92 -7.39
CA VAL A 212 0.64 -7.78 -7.93
C VAL A 212 1.22 -7.29 -9.26
N SER A 213 0.41 -6.66 -10.11
CA SER A 213 0.83 -6.25 -11.47
C SER A 213 1.49 -4.87 -11.50
N VAL A 214 1.75 -4.24 -10.36
CA VAL A 214 2.10 -2.82 -10.26
C VAL A 214 3.50 -2.68 -9.64
N VAL A 215 4.34 -1.85 -10.28
CA VAL A 215 5.65 -1.35 -9.79
C VAL A 215 6.65 -2.42 -9.31
N HIS A 216 6.91 -3.46 -10.13
CA HIS A 216 7.93 -4.48 -9.81
C HIS A 216 9.31 -3.86 -9.52
N ASP A 217 9.76 -2.90 -10.32
CA ASP A 217 11.03 -2.20 -10.11
C ASP A 217 11.12 -1.58 -8.71
N ALA A 218 10.06 -0.91 -8.25
CA ALA A 218 10.04 -0.28 -6.92
C ALA A 218 9.98 -1.31 -5.78
N LEU A 219 9.33 -2.47 -5.99
CA LEU A 219 9.36 -3.58 -5.03
C LEU A 219 10.77 -4.18 -4.92
N ILE A 220 11.43 -4.37 -6.05
CA ILE A 220 12.79 -4.93 -6.12
C ILE A 220 13.77 -3.97 -5.44
N GLU A 221 13.70 -2.67 -5.77
CA GLU A 221 14.50 -1.63 -5.11
C GLU A 221 14.26 -1.61 -3.60
N ALA A 222 12.99 -1.65 -3.16
CA ALA A 222 12.63 -1.66 -1.74
C ALA A 222 13.16 -2.88 -0.97
N ALA A 223 13.29 -4.02 -1.65
CA ALA A 223 13.76 -5.30 -1.13
C ALA A 223 15.21 -5.61 -1.52
N CYS A 224 15.95 -4.64 -2.06
CA CYS A 224 17.32 -4.83 -2.52
C CYS A 224 18.22 -5.17 -1.32
N GLY A 225 19.01 -6.24 -1.44
CA GLY A 225 19.90 -6.72 -0.38
C GLY A 225 19.23 -7.53 0.74
N GLU A 226 17.90 -7.64 0.76
CA GLU A 226 17.14 -8.34 1.81
C GLU A 226 16.85 -9.80 1.41
N ASP A 227 16.84 -10.74 2.35
CA ASP A 227 16.24 -12.07 2.14
C ASP A 227 14.72 -11.93 2.08
N ALA A 228 14.13 -12.14 0.91
CA ALA A 228 12.72 -11.80 0.68
C ALA A 228 11.84 -13.03 0.60
N VAL A 229 10.69 -12.97 1.29
CA VAL A 229 9.68 -14.01 1.25
C VAL A 229 8.38 -13.44 0.67
N ILE A 230 7.98 -13.93 -0.50
CA ILE A 230 6.80 -13.44 -1.22
C ILE A 230 5.55 -14.16 -0.73
N ALA A 231 4.54 -13.41 -0.31
CA ALA A 231 3.31 -13.92 0.26
C ALA A 231 2.07 -13.18 -0.28
N PHE A 232 1.83 -13.35 -1.58
CA PHE A 232 0.65 -12.86 -2.29
C PHE A 232 -0.58 -13.73 -2.03
N ASP A 233 -1.77 -13.21 -2.36
CA ASP A 233 -3.02 -13.95 -2.12
C ASP A 233 -2.96 -15.36 -2.73
N SER A 234 -3.65 -16.31 -2.11
CA SER A 234 -3.58 -17.73 -2.46
C SER A 234 -3.94 -18.04 -3.93
N GLY A 235 -4.59 -17.10 -4.63
CA GLY A 235 -4.77 -17.09 -6.08
C GLY A 235 -3.50 -17.17 -6.92
N HIS A 236 -2.31 -16.93 -6.34
CA HIS A 236 -1.00 -17.13 -6.97
C HIS A 236 -0.66 -18.57 -7.40
N ARG A 237 -1.56 -19.54 -7.14
CA ARG A 237 -1.44 -20.94 -7.61
C ARG A 237 -2.43 -21.29 -8.73
N THR A 238 -3.51 -20.52 -8.89
CA THR A 238 -4.66 -20.92 -9.72
C THR A 238 -5.03 -19.89 -10.79
N ASN A 239 -4.69 -18.61 -10.57
CA ASN A 239 -4.98 -17.55 -11.54
C ASN A 239 -3.74 -17.29 -12.40
N ALA A 240 -3.81 -17.67 -13.69
CA ALA A 240 -2.70 -17.54 -14.62
C ALA A 240 -2.12 -16.11 -14.73
N GLN A 241 -2.96 -15.07 -14.62
CA GLN A 241 -2.47 -13.70 -14.66
C GLN A 241 -1.71 -13.33 -13.38
N VAL A 242 -2.16 -13.77 -12.21
CA VAL A 242 -1.44 -13.56 -10.94
C VAL A 242 -0.14 -14.36 -10.95
N CYS A 243 -0.18 -15.62 -11.39
CA CYS A 243 1.02 -16.48 -11.52
C CYS A 243 2.05 -15.83 -12.44
N ARG A 244 1.63 -15.30 -13.60
CA ARG A 244 2.51 -14.59 -14.54
C ARG A 244 3.20 -13.40 -13.89
N GLN A 245 2.46 -12.58 -13.14
CA GLN A 245 3.04 -11.39 -12.50
C GLN A 245 3.99 -11.76 -11.36
N LEU A 246 3.69 -12.81 -10.59
CA LEU A 246 4.61 -13.35 -9.60
C LEU A 246 5.87 -13.93 -10.27
N GLY A 247 5.71 -14.74 -11.32
CA GLY A 247 6.84 -15.28 -12.09
C GLY A 247 7.72 -14.18 -12.67
N LYS A 248 7.13 -13.08 -13.16
CA LYS A 248 7.84 -11.89 -13.61
C LYS A 248 8.67 -11.26 -12.48
N LEU A 249 8.05 -10.98 -11.34
CA LEU A 249 8.72 -10.40 -10.17
C LEU A 249 9.92 -11.25 -9.71
N ILE A 250 9.74 -12.57 -9.67
CA ILE A 250 10.81 -13.52 -9.32
C ILE A 250 11.97 -13.40 -10.30
N ALA A 251 11.71 -13.44 -11.60
CA ALA A 251 12.76 -13.38 -12.62
C ALA A 251 13.51 -12.04 -12.59
N GLU A 252 12.79 -10.92 -12.46
CA GLU A 252 13.40 -9.59 -12.36
C GLU A 252 14.26 -9.44 -11.11
N ARG A 253 13.80 -9.94 -9.96
CA ARG A 253 14.57 -9.93 -8.72
C ARG A 253 15.83 -10.78 -8.80
N GLU A 254 15.75 -11.99 -9.39
CA GLU A 254 16.92 -12.85 -9.56
C GLU A 254 17.93 -12.24 -10.54
N GLN A 255 17.46 -11.53 -11.57
CA GLN A 255 18.32 -10.77 -12.45
C GLN A 255 19.00 -9.59 -11.74
N ASP A 256 18.26 -8.84 -10.91
CA ASP A 256 18.79 -7.75 -10.08
C ASP A 256 19.92 -8.26 -9.15
N LYS A 257 19.69 -9.40 -8.49
CA LYS A 257 20.70 -10.08 -7.67
C LYS A 257 21.98 -10.38 -8.46
N LEU A 258 21.85 -10.93 -9.66
CA LEU A 258 23.00 -11.25 -10.52
C LEU A 258 23.77 -9.99 -10.94
N VAL A 259 23.06 -8.92 -11.30
CA VAL A 259 23.66 -7.62 -11.69
C VAL A 259 24.43 -7.00 -10.52
N HIS A 260 23.90 -7.11 -9.31
CA HIS A 260 24.48 -6.50 -8.11
C HIS A 260 25.40 -7.44 -7.31
N GLY A 261 25.58 -8.69 -7.75
CA GLY A 261 26.38 -9.69 -7.04
C GLY A 261 25.84 -10.03 -5.64
N ALA A 262 24.54 -9.86 -5.43
CA ALA A 262 23.90 -10.05 -4.13
C ALA A 262 23.63 -11.53 -3.85
N LYS A 263 23.78 -11.94 -2.58
CA LYS A 263 23.61 -13.32 -2.11
C LYS A 263 22.28 -13.59 -1.42
N ASN A 264 21.39 -12.60 -1.38
CA ASN A 264 20.10 -12.70 -0.73
C ASN A 264 19.19 -13.71 -1.45
N SER A 265 18.31 -14.34 -0.69
CA SER A 265 17.38 -15.38 -1.14
C SER A 265 16.01 -14.81 -1.52
N THR A 266 15.27 -15.58 -2.33
CA THR A 266 13.88 -15.31 -2.66
C THR A 266 13.08 -16.60 -2.49
N SER A 267 12.14 -16.61 -1.55
CA SER A 267 11.27 -17.77 -1.28
C SER A 267 9.80 -17.35 -1.30
N ILE A 268 8.89 -18.32 -1.24
CA ILE A 268 7.44 -18.09 -1.34
C ILE A 268 6.74 -18.69 -0.13
N VAL A 269 5.81 -17.95 0.49
CA VAL A 269 4.93 -18.48 1.53
C VAL A 269 3.68 -19.07 0.90
N VAL A 270 3.34 -20.28 1.30
CA VAL A 270 2.10 -20.98 0.91
C VAL A 270 1.31 -21.43 2.13
N TRP A 271 -0.01 -21.41 2.00
CA TRP A 271 -0.97 -21.84 3.01
C TRP A 271 -2.26 -22.36 2.35
N GLU A 272 -3.11 -23.03 3.13
CA GLU A 272 -4.39 -23.58 2.67
C GLU A 272 -5.59 -22.91 3.35
N GLY A 273 -6.72 -22.86 2.64
CA GLY A 273 -8.00 -22.34 3.15
C GLY A 273 -8.18 -20.84 2.93
N GLU A 274 -7.40 -20.00 3.62
CA GLU A 274 -7.61 -18.56 3.61
C GLU A 274 -7.13 -17.86 2.32
N LYS A 275 -7.77 -16.75 1.96
CA LYS A 275 -7.42 -16.02 0.73
C LYS A 275 -6.15 -15.18 0.88
N GLY A 276 -6.09 -14.36 1.93
CA GLY A 276 -4.99 -13.43 2.18
C GLY A 276 -4.13 -13.89 3.36
N ILE A 277 -2.86 -13.48 3.37
CA ILE A 277 -1.92 -13.83 4.45
C ILE A 277 -2.37 -13.28 5.81
N ASP A 278 -3.00 -12.09 5.84
CA ASP A 278 -3.55 -11.48 7.04
C ASP A 278 -4.63 -12.36 7.68
N ASN A 279 -5.53 -12.90 6.84
CA ASN A 279 -6.56 -13.82 7.29
C ASN A 279 -5.96 -15.18 7.69
N ALA A 280 -4.96 -15.68 6.97
CA ALA A 280 -4.31 -16.95 7.29
C ALA A 280 -3.67 -16.90 8.69
N VAL A 281 -2.96 -15.83 9.01
CA VAL A 281 -2.42 -15.63 10.36
C VAL A 281 -3.54 -15.47 11.40
N LEU A 282 -4.58 -14.70 11.10
CA LEU A 282 -5.71 -14.51 12.01
C LEU A 282 -6.45 -15.81 12.34
N ALA A 283 -6.57 -16.70 11.34
CA ALA A 283 -7.16 -18.03 11.49
C ALA A 283 -6.16 -19.06 12.05
N ASN A 284 -4.94 -18.65 12.41
CA ASN A 284 -3.86 -19.51 12.87
C ASN A 284 -3.55 -20.67 11.90
N VAL A 285 -3.63 -20.39 10.60
CA VAL A 285 -3.26 -21.35 9.54
C VAL A 285 -1.74 -21.48 9.49
N HIS A 286 -1.27 -22.71 9.35
CA HIS A 286 0.15 -22.98 9.20
C HIS A 286 0.69 -22.43 7.87
N LEU A 287 1.69 -21.55 7.96
CA LEU A 287 2.39 -20.96 6.82
C LEU A 287 3.66 -21.77 6.53
N ARG A 288 3.87 -22.14 5.27
CA ARG A 288 5.08 -22.85 4.84
C ARG A 288 5.87 -22.00 3.88
N VAL A 289 7.18 -21.88 4.12
CA VAL A 289 8.10 -21.26 3.16
C VAL A 289 8.60 -22.35 2.21
N ILE A 290 8.51 -22.10 0.91
CA ILE A 290 8.95 -23.02 -0.13
C ILE A 290 9.83 -22.30 -1.15
N GLU A 291 10.72 -23.06 -1.76
CA GLU A 291 11.55 -22.60 -2.87
C GLU A 291 10.73 -22.25 -4.11
N ILE A 292 11.30 -21.38 -4.96
CA ILE A 292 10.71 -21.00 -6.26
C ILE A 292 10.43 -22.24 -7.13
N SER A 293 11.36 -23.20 -7.15
CA SER A 293 11.23 -24.45 -7.91
C SER A 293 10.05 -25.29 -7.42
N LYS A 294 9.89 -25.43 -6.09
CA LYS A 294 8.76 -26.13 -5.46
C LYS A 294 7.44 -25.42 -5.73
N TRP A 295 7.40 -24.09 -5.64
CA TRP A 295 6.20 -23.32 -5.99
C TRP A 295 5.80 -23.55 -7.45
N PHE A 296 6.74 -23.51 -8.38
CA PHE A 296 6.46 -23.75 -9.81
C PHE A 296 5.87 -25.15 -10.06
N GLN A 297 6.33 -26.18 -9.33
CA GLN A 297 5.77 -27.53 -9.40
C GLN A 297 4.31 -27.61 -8.93
N THR A 298 3.83 -26.65 -8.12
CA THR A 298 2.41 -26.59 -7.73
C THR A 298 1.50 -26.05 -8.82
N LEU A 299 2.06 -25.41 -9.86
CA LEU A 299 1.29 -24.80 -10.93
C LEU A 299 0.86 -25.85 -11.96
N THR A 300 -0.34 -25.69 -12.51
CA THR A 300 -0.88 -26.59 -13.54
C THR A 300 -1.51 -25.81 -14.69
N GLY A 301 -1.57 -26.42 -15.88
CA GLY A 301 -2.20 -25.87 -17.08
C GLY A 301 -1.74 -24.45 -17.41
N LYS A 302 -2.71 -23.56 -17.67
CA LYS A 302 -2.47 -22.16 -18.07
C LYS A 302 -1.59 -21.36 -17.10
N SER A 303 -1.60 -21.70 -15.82
CA SER A 303 -0.77 -21.00 -14.82
C SER A 303 0.71 -21.34 -15.01
N ALA A 304 1.04 -22.62 -15.23
CA ALA A 304 2.40 -23.07 -15.48
C ALA A 304 2.92 -22.56 -16.85
N GLU A 305 2.06 -22.58 -17.87
CA GLU A 305 2.37 -22.01 -19.21
C GLU A 305 2.72 -20.52 -19.11
N ALA A 306 1.88 -19.74 -18.42
CA ALA A 306 2.09 -18.29 -18.30
C ALA A 306 3.38 -17.92 -17.56
N VAL A 307 3.79 -18.72 -16.56
CA VAL A 307 5.07 -18.54 -15.86
C VAL A 307 6.25 -18.96 -16.73
N THR A 308 6.14 -20.08 -17.44
CA THR A 308 7.17 -20.55 -18.37
C THR A 308 7.46 -19.51 -19.46
N ASP A 309 6.40 -18.92 -20.02
CA ASP A 309 6.53 -17.94 -21.10
C ASP A 309 7.20 -16.65 -20.62
N VAL A 310 6.89 -16.18 -19.39
CA VAL A 310 7.58 -15.00 -18.86
C VAL A 310 9.02 -15.32 -18.50
N TRP A 311 9.31 -16.45 -17.86
CA TRP A 311 10.69 -16.83 -17.53
C TRP A 311 11.57 -16.98 -18.77
N ARG A 312 11.04 -17.52 -19.87
CA ARG A 312 11.74 -17.57 -21.16
C ARG A 312 12.12 -16.18 -21.67
N GLN A 313 11.26 -15.17 -21.50
CA GLN A 313 11.54 -13.78 -21.92
C GLN A 313 12.70 -13.16 -21.13
N TYR A 314 12.87 -13.56 -19.88
CA TYR A 314 13.94 -13.09 -18.99
C TYR A 314 15.17 -14.00 -18.98
N GLY A 315 15.16 -15.11 -19.73
CA GLY A 315 16.24 -16.11 -19.68
C GLY A 315 16.39 -16.76 -18.30
N PHE A 316 15.35 -16.74 -17.47
CA PHE A 316 15.36 -17.28 -16.12
C PHE A 316 15.05 -18.78 -16.11
N VAL A 317 15.85 -19.54 -15.37
CA VAL A 317 15.62 -20.96 -15.10
C VAL A 317 15.71 -21.16 -13.59
N PRO A 318 14.67 -21.69 -12.92
CA PRO A 318 14.74 -21.93 -11.49
C PRO A 318 15.80 -22.98 -11.19
N VAL A 319 16.75 -22.65 -10.32
CA VAL A 319 17.73 -23.60 -9.81
C VAL A 319 17.05 -24.47 -8.77
N ALA A 320 17.23 -25.80 -8.85
CA ALA A 320 16.84 -26.69 -7.77
C ALA A 320 17.95 -26.66 -6.72
N GLU A 321 17.74 -25.92 -5.62
CA GLU A 321 18.61 -26.03 -4.44
C GLU A 321 18.15 -27.21 -3.56
N GLU A 322 19.09 -27.96 -3.02
CA GLU A 322 18.84 -29.08 -2.10
C GLU A 322 18.22 -28.57 -0.79
N ASP A 323 17.25 -29.32 -0.25
CA ASP A 323 16.32 -28.93 0.80
C ASP A 323 16.95 -28.24 2.05
N ALA A 324 16.74 -26.92 2.19
CA ALA A 324 16.85 -26.21 3.46
C ALA A 324 15.45 -25.79 3.93
N ALA A 325 14.76 -26.64 4.71
CA ALA A 325 13.47 -26.30 5.30
C ALA A 325 13.65 -25.39 6.52
N GLY A 326 13.17 -24.15 6.42
CA GLY A 326 13.02 -23.23 7.57
C GLY A 326 11.55 -23.03 7.91
N ASP A 327 11.16 -23.37 9.13
CA ASP A 327 9.81 -23.13 9.66
C ASP A 327 9.67 -21.69 10.18
N PHE A 328 8.52 -21.08 9.91
CA PHE A 328 8.15 -19.78 10.47
C PHE A 328 7.20 -20.01 11.65
N SER A 329 7.72 -20.00 12.88
CA SER A 329 6.95 -20.19 14.12
C SER A 329 6.23 -18.93 14.57
#